data_AF-A0A4Q0VFN4-F1
#
_entry.id   AF-A0A4Q0VFN4-F1
#
_cell.length_a   1.000
_cell.length_b   1.000
_cell.length_c   1.000
_cell.angle_alpha   90.00
_cell.angle_beta   90.00
_cell.angle_gamma   90.00
#
_symmetry.space_group_name_H-M   'P 1'
#
loop_
_entity.id
_entity.type
_entity.pdbx_description
1 polymer ?
#
loop_
_entity_poly.entity_id
_entity_poly.type
_entity_poly.pdbx_seq_one_letter_code
_entity_poly.pdbx_strand_id
1 'polypeptide(L)'
;MKRKYIFFILLVSSISFIFINFSIGNFKLPKKNKELNHYTNKLIENINSQPNYQCLIVDTNFYREEHLQKEHLSIVKNFLNNINKNSFILYDEKKVPKDPPYKMFLIFHNEKFVINVYNENYVSIHSWDGYHKMDYINTSSIPYSYNLYNLCNFLIPR
;
A
#
# COMPACT_ATOMS: atom_id res chain seq x y z
N MET A 1 60.97 29.68 7.46
CA MET A 1 60.43 28.31 7.65
C MET A 1 59.11 28.28 8.44
N LYS A 2 59.01 28.91 9.61
CA LYS A 2 57.83 28.81 10.51
C LYS A 2 56.45 29.12 9.88
N ARG A 3 56.36 30.08 8.96
CA ARG A 3 55.08 30.47 8.30
C ARG A 3 54.51 29.42 7.34
N LYS A 4 55.37 28.59 6.72
CA LYS A 4 54.94 27.50 5.82
C LYS A 4 54.37 26.31 6.61
N TYR A 5 54.93 26.03 7.80
CA TYR A 5 54.41 24.98 8.70
C TYR A 5 53.05 25.34 9.28
N ILE A 6 52.81 26.61 9.63
CA ILE A 6 51.50 27.08 10.11
C ILE A 6 50.42 26.87 9.04
N PHE A 7 50.73 27.16 7.78
CA PHE A 7 49.80 26.94 6.67
C PHE A 7 49.50 25.45 6.45
N PHE A 8 50.51 24.59 6.59
CA PHE A 8 50.36 23.15 6.47
C PHE A 8 49.50 22.56 7.60
N ILE A 9 49.67 23.06 8.83
CA ILE A 9 48.87 22.66 10.01
C ILE A 9 47.40 23.06 9.85
N LEU A 10 47.13 24.27 9.35
CA LEU A 10 45.77 24.74 9.07
C LEU A 10 45.08 23.90 7.99
N LEU A 11 45.83 23.50 6.95
CA LEU A 11 45.30 22.69 5.85
C LEU A 11 44.96 21.26 6.31
N VAL A 12 45.83 20.63 7.09
CA VAL A 12 45.57 19.29 7.67
C VAL A 12 44.40 19.32 8.67
N SER A 13 44.27 20.39 9.46
CA SER A 13 43.12 20.57 10.36
C SER A 13 41.81 20.66 9.58
N SER A 14 41.76 21.42 8.48
CA SER A 14 40.54 21.55 7.67
C SER A 14 40.07 20.23 7.06
N ILE A 15 41.00 19.35 6.67
CA ILE A 15 40.70 18.02 6.13
C ILE A 15 40.14 17.10 7.22
N SER A 16 40.65 17.17 8.45
CA SER A 16 40.12 16.38 9.56
C SER A 16 38.67 16.73 9.95
N PHE A 17 38.26 18.00 9.79
CA PHE A 17 36.86 18.42 10.02
C PHE A 17 35.89 17.91 8.95
N ILE A 18 36.34 17.69 7.72
CA ILE A 18 35.51 17.12 6.64
C ILE A 18 35.26 15.63 6.90
N PHE A 19 36.28 14.89 7.36
CA PHE A 19 36.14 13.46 7.65
C PHE A 19 35.24 13.15 8.85
N ILE A 20 35.23 14.01 9.88
CA ILE A 20 34.34 13.85 11.05
C ILE A 20 32.85 14.06 10.68
N ASN A 21 32.56 14.99 9.76
CA ASN A 21 31.18 15.20 9.30
C ASN A 21 30.65 14.08 8.39
N PHE A 22 31.53 13.29 7.76
CA PHE A 22 31.10 12.18 6.90
C PHE A 22 30.73 10.90 7.68
N SER A 23 31.12 10.76 8.96
CA SER A 23 30.80 9.56 9.75
C SER A 23 29.47 9.63 10.52
N ILE A 24 28.68 10.70 10.35
CA ILE A 24 27.37 10.89 11.01
C ILE A 24 26.17 10.49 10.12
N GLY A 25 26.43 9.74 9.04
CA GLY A 25 25.41 9.20 8.14
C GLY A 25 24.65 7.96 8.63
N ASN A 26 24.80 7.53 9.89
CA ASN A 26 23.96 6.46 10.45
C ASN A 26 22.72 7.05 11.13
N PHE A 27 21.90 7.77 10.36
CA PHE A 27 20.50 8.00 10.73
C PHE A 27 19.80 6.63 10.72
N LYS A 28 19.88 5.91 11.85
CA LYS A 28 18.87 4.90 12.15
C LYS A 28 17.57 5.68 12.30
N LEU A 29 16.83 5.83 11.20
CA LEU A 29 15.44 6.24 11.28
C LEU A 29 14.81 5.42 12.39
N PRO A 30 14.11 6.03 13.36
CA PRO A 30 13.37 5.26 14.33
C PRO A 30 12.52 4.29 13.51
N LYS A 31 12.58 2.99 13.86
CA LYS A 31 11.67 1.98 13.30
C LYS A 31 10.26 2.47 13.61
N LYS A 32 9.71 3.33 12.75
CA LYS A 32 8.31 3.75 12.80
C LYS A 32 7.57 2.43 12.74
N ASN A 33 6.83 2.09 13.80
CA ASN A 33 5.93 0.94 13.77
C ASN A 33 5.20 1.03 12.44
N LYS A 34 5.48 0.08 11.54
CA LYS A 34 5.10 0.22 10.14
C LYS A 34 3.58 0.08 10.14
N GLU A 35 2.88 1.20 9.98
CA GLU A 35 1.42 1.25 9.96
C GLU A 35 0.93 0.21 8.94
N LEU A 36 0.08 -0.70 9.40
CA LEU A 36 -0.44 -1.81 8.60
C LEU A 36 -1.61 -1.40 7.70
N ASN A 37 -2.00 -0.13 7.78
CA ASN A 37 -3.18 0.46 7.13
C ASN A 37 -2.83 1.70 6.30
N HIS A 38 -1.57 1.85 5.90
CA HIS A 38 -1.07 3.03 5.20
C HIS A 38 -1.83 3.29 3.90
N TYR A 39 -1.96 2.27 3.06
CA TYR A 39 -2.61 2.38 1.76
C TYR A 39 -4.12 2.41 1.86
N THR A 40 -4.69 1.72 2.84
CA THR A 40 -6.12 1.70 3.12
C THR A 40 -6.61 3.08 3.50
N ASN A 41 -5.89 3.78 4.39
CA ASN A 41 -6.25 5.15 4.78
C ASN A 41 -6.18 6.09 3.57
N LYS A 42 -5.11 6.01 2.78
CA LYS A 42 -4.94 6.85 1.57
C LYS A 42 -6.03 6.57 0.52
N LEU A 43 -6.41 5.30 0.35
CA LEU A 43 -7.50 4.93 -0.55
C LEU A 43 -8.84 5.52 -0.08
N ILE A 44 -9.13 5.48 1.22
CA ILE A 44 -10.34 6.08 1.80
C ILE A 44 -10.36 7.60 1.56
N GLU A 45 -9.23 8.29 1.75
CA GLU A 45 -9.09 9.72 1.46
C GLU A 45 -9.38 10.02 -0.03
N ASN A 46 -8.86 9.21 -0.94
CA ASN A 46 -9.09 9.37 -2.37
C ASN A 46 -10.54 9.11 -2.77
N ILE A 47 -11.20 8.10 -2.21
CA ILE A 47 -12.62 7.82 -2.47
C ILE A 47 -13.50 8.97 -1.95
N ASN A 48 -13.16 9.56 -0.81
CA ASN A 48 -13.92 10.66 -0.24
C ASN A 48 -13.72 11.97 -1.01
N SER A 49 -12.52 12.23 -1.53
CA SER A 49 -12.21 13.44 -2.30
C SER A 49 -12.59 13.33 -3.79
N GLN A 50 -12.55 12.13 -4.36
CA GLN A 50 -12.80 11.85 -5.77
C GLN A 50 -13.81 10.69 -5.91
N PRO A 51 -15.11 10.92 -5.64
CA PRO A 51 -16.12 9.86 -5.63
C PRO A 51 -16.40 9.25 -7.01
N ASN A 52 -16.06 9.97 -8.09
CA ASN A 52 -16.26 9.53 -9.49
C ASN A 52 -15.01 8.83 -10.05
N TYR A 53 -14.44 7.89 -9.31
CA TYR A 53 -13.29 7.10 -9.75
C TYR A 53 -13.73 5.91 -10.63
N GLN A 54 -12.80 5.37 -11.40
CA GLN A 54 -13.02 4.15 -12.18
C GLN A 54 -12.51 2.94 -11.39
N CYS A 55 -13.22 1.81 -11.48
CA CYS A 55 -12.76 0.56 -10.92
C CYS A 55 -12.82 -0.54 -11.99
N LEU A 56 -11.70 -1.21 -12.21
CA LEU A 56 -11.55 -2.33 -13.14
C LEU A 56 -11.26 -3.59 -12.34
N ILE A 57 -12.06 -4.64 -12.52
CA ILE A 57 -11.86 -5.95 -11.93
C ILE A 57 -11.22 -6.86 -12.96
N VAL A 58 -10.18 -7.59 -12.56
CA VAL A 58 -9.48 -8.55 -13.41
C VAL A 58 -9.48 -9.91 -12.73
N ASP A 59 -10.05 -10.91 -13.38
CA ASP A 59 -9.87 -12.32 -13.03
C ASP A 59 -8.46 -12.75 -13.46
N THR A 60 -7.60 -13.08 -12.51
CA THR A 60 -6.19 -13.38 -12.79
C THR A 60 -5.98 -14.75 -13.41
N ASN A 61 -6.96 -15.65 -13.32
CA ASN A 61 -6.87 -16.99 -13.91
C ASN A 61 -7.16 -16.96 -15.41
N PHE A 62 -8.18 -16.18 -15.81
CA PHE A 62 -8.66 -16.13 -17.20
C PHE A 62 -8.38 -14.79 -17.89
N TYR A 63 -7.77 -13.83 -17.19
CA TYR A 63 -7.50 -12.46 -17.67
C TYR A 63 -8.75 -11.76 -18.24
N ARG A 64 -9.92 -12.09 -17.68
CA ARG A 64 -11.18 -11.41 -18.01
C ARG A 64 -11.26 -10.12 -17.21
N GLU A 65 -11.62 -9.05 -17.89
CA GLU A 65 -11.72 -7.72 -17.30
C GLU A 65 -13.16 -7.25 -17.28
N GLU A 66 -13.57 -6.59 -16.19
CA GLU A 66 -14.88 -5.98 -16.07
C GLU A 66 -14.79 -4.61 -15.40
N HIS A 67 -15.39 -3.61 -16.03
CA HIS A 67 -15.53 -2.29 -15.45
C HIS A 67 -16.67 -2.29 -14.43
N LEU A 68 -16.36 -1.93 -13.19
CA LEU A 68 -17.35 -1.84 -12.14
C LEU A 68 -18.32 -0.68 -12.42
N GLN A 69 -19.60 -1.01 -12.53
CA GLN A 69 -20.65 -0.03 -12.76
C GLN A 69 -20.83 0.89 -11.53
N LYS A 70 -21.37 2.09 -11.75
CA LYS A 70 -21.45 3.13 -10.70
C LYS A 70 -22.28 2.70 -9.49
N GLU A 71 -23.30 1.89 -9.74
CA GLU A 71 -24.22 1.34 -8.75
C GLU A 71 -23.45 0.47 -7.72
N HIS A 72 -22.43 -0.25 -8.19
CA HIS A 72 -21.62 -1.15 -7.38
C HIS A 72 -20.41 -0.47 -6.71
N LEU A 73 -20.03 0.75 -7.09
CA LEU A 73 -18.96 1.51 -6.41
C LEU A 73 -19.26 1.75 -4.92
N SER A 74 -20.55 1.83 -4.58
CA SER A 74 -21.03 1.95 -3.20
C SER A 74 -20.61 0.75 -2.33
N ILE A 75 -20.53 -0.45 -2.91
CA ILE A 75 -20.12 -1.68 -2.24
C ILE A 75 -18.65 -1.58 -1.81
N VAL A 76 -17.77 -1.06 -2.66
CA VAL A 76 -16.35 -0.87 -2.35
C VAL A 76 -16.16 0.16 -1.24
N LYS A 77 -16.93 1.26 -1.26
CA LYS A 77 -16.92 2.25 -0.18
C LYS A 77 -17.41 1.64 1.14
N ASN A 78 -18.50 0.87 1.10
CA ASN A 78 -19.05 0.22 2.29
C ASN A 78 -18.10 -0.84 2.84
N PHE A 79 -17.43 -1.60 1.97
CA PHE A 79 -16.36 -2.52 2.35
C PHE A 79 -15.31 -1.81 3.20
N LEU A 80 -14.73 -0.72 2.68
CA LEU A 80 -13.67 0.04 3.36
C LEU A 80 -14.15 0.63 4.70
N ASN A 81 -15.38 1.13 4.76
CA ASN A 81 -15.98 1.66 5.98
C ASN A 81 -16.23 0.61 7.07
N ASN A 82 -16.33 -0.67 6.69
CA ASN A 82 -16.51 -1.79 7.63
C ASN A 82 -15.19 -2.45 8.06
N ILE A 83 -14.04 -1.93 7.62
CA ILE A 83 -12.73 -2.43 8.05
C ILE A 83 -12.41 -1.89 9.44
N ASN A 84 -12.23 -2.80 10.39
CA ASN A 84 -11.84 -2.45 11.76
C ASN A 84 -10.32 -2.33 11.87
N LYS A 85 -9.84 -1.52 12.83
CA LYS A 85 -8.40 -1.40 13.12
C LYS A 85 -7.73 -2.74 13.47
N ASN A 86 -8.49 -3.68 14.02
CA ASN A 86 -8.00 -5.01 14.39
C ASN A 86 -8.03 -6.02 13.22
N SER A 87 -8.59 -5.63 12.07
CA SER A 87 -8.63 -6.46 10.86
C SER A 87 -7.29 -6.49 10.13
N PHE A 88 -6.41 -5.51 10.37
CA PHE A 88 -5.10 -5.45 9.73
C PHE A 88 -4.17 -6.50 10.31
N ILE A 89 -3.58 -7.31 9.43
CA ILE A 89 -2.71 -8.42 9.79
C ILE A 89 -1.36 -8.31 9.10
N LEU A 90 -0.37 -9.01 9.64
CA LEU A 90 0.85 -9.30 8.90
C LEU A 90 0.58 -10.44 7.92
N TYR A 91 1.24 -10.40 6.77
CA TYR A 91 1.19 -11.50 5.81
C TYR A 91 1.70 -12.80 6.46
N ASP A 92 0.93 -13.87 6.27
CA ASP A 92 1.24 -15.23 6.69
C ASP A 92 0.93 -16.17 5.52
N GLU A 93 1.98 -16.74 4.93
CA GLU A 93 1.90 -17.65 3.78
C GLU A 93 1.05 -18.90 4.03
N LYS A 94 0.84 -19.27 5.30
CA LYS A 94 -0.01 -20.42 5.66
C LYS A 94 -1.50 -20.09 5.65
N LYS A 95 -1.85 -18.80 5.72
CA LYS A 95 -3.23 -18.32 5.85
C LYS A 95 -3.71 -17.59 4.61
N VAL A 96 -2.85 -16.74 4.06
CA VAL A 96 -3.17 -15.90 2.91
C VAL A 96 -2.64 -16.59 1.65
N PRO A 97 -3.53 -16.99 0.72
CA PRO A 97 -3.12 -17.54 -0.56
C PRO A 97 -2.10 -16.65 -1.26
N LYS A 98 -1.14 -17.26 -1.95
CA LYS A 98 -0.10 -16.50 -2.66
C LYS A 98 -0.69 -15.66 -3.80
N ASP A 99 -1.55 -16.28 -4.60
CA ASP A 99 -2.07 -15.70 -5.84
C ASP A 99 -3.55 -15.30 -5.65
N PRO A 100 -3.88 -14.00 -5.80
CA PRO A 100 -5.26 -13.54 -5.68
C PRO A 100 -6.05 -13.87 -6.96
N PRO A 101 -7.20 -14.56 -6.89
CA PRO A 101 -8.06 -14.83 -8.05
C PRO A 101 -8.60 -13.57 -8.73
N TYR A 102 -8.73 -12.47 -7.99
CA TYR A 102 -9.17 -11.20 -8.54
C TYR A 102 -8.26 -10.04 -8.12
N LYS A 103 -8.10 -9.07 -9.02
CA LYS A 103 -7.48 -7.79 -8.73
C LYS A 103 -8.44 -6.66 -9.11
N MET A 104 -8.68 -5.75 -8.18
CA MET A 104 -9.45 -4.54 -8.43
C MET A 104 -8.49 -3.36 -8.56
N PHE A 105 -8.54 -2.66 -9.68
CA PHE A 105 -7.77 -1.46 -9.95
C PHE A 105 -8.65 -0.23 -9.77
N LEU A 106 -8.38 0.56 -8.74
CA LEU A 106 -9.07 1.82 -8.48
C LEU A 106 -8.24 2.95 -9.07
N ILE A 107 -8.79 3.62 -10.08
CA ILE A 107 -8.11 4.61 -10.90
C ILE A 107 -8.71 5.98 -10.58
N PHE A 108 -7.90 6.81 -9.95
CA PHE A 108 -8.16 8.22 -9.65
C PHE A 108 -7.39 9.10 -10.64
N HIS A 109 -7.56 10.42 -10.56
CA HIS A 109 -6.89 11.35 -11.50
C HIS A 109 -5.36 11.22 -11.46
N ASN A 110 -4.79 11.14 -10.25
CA ASN A 110 -3.33 11.19 -10.04
C ASN A 110 -2.76 9.92 -9.43
N GLU A 111 -3.62 8.99 -9.02
CA GLU A 111 -3.22 7.83 -8.23
C GLU A 111 -3.99 6.58 -8.65
N LYS A 112 -3.33 5.43 -8.52
CA LYS A 112 -3.93 4.13 -8.80
C LYS A 112 -3.64 3.19 -7.64
N PHE A 113 -4.68 2.50 -7.18
CA PHE A 113 -4.60 1.49 -6.13
C PHE A 113 -4.98 0.14 -6.69
N VAL A 114 -4.45 -0.89 -6.04
CA VAL A 114 -4.74 -2.29 -6.33
C VAL A 114 -5.27 -2.92 -5.04
N ILE A 115 -6.45 -3.54 -5.14
CA ILE A 115 -6.95 -4.46 -4.13
C ILE A 115 -6.77 -5.87 -4.69
N ASN A 116 -5.88 -6.65 -4.08
CA ASN A 116 -5.79 -8.09 -4.33
C ASN A 116 -6.87 -8.77 -3.49
N VAL A 117 -7.75 -9.53 -4.14
CA VAL A 117 -8.85 -10.23 -3.49
C VAL A 117 -8.53 -11.72 -3.52
N TYR A 118 -8.20 -12.28 -2.35
CA TYR A 118 -7.71 -13.66 -2.24
C TYR A 118 -8.85 -14.67 -2.09
N ASN A 119 -9.76 -14.39 -1.16
CA ASN A 119 -10.95 -15.17 -0.86
C ASN A 119 -11.90 -14.32 0.00
N GLU A 120 -12.97 -14.92 0.54
CA GLU A 120 -13.93 -14.24 1.42
C GLU A 120 -13.30 -13.63 2.67
N ASN A 121 -12.14 -14.12 3.11
CA ASN A 121 -11.52 -13.77 4.39
C ASN A 121 -10.30 -12.87 4.27
N TYR A 122 -9.73 -12.70 3.07
CA TYR A 122 -8.49 -11.95 2.92
C TYR A 122 -8.46 -11.08 1.68
N VAL A 123 -8.03 -9.84 1.87
CA VAL A 123 -7.62 -8.92 0.81
C VAL A 123 -6.28 -8.28 1.16
N SER A 124 -5.63 -7.69 0.16
CA SER A 124 -4.55 -6.73 0.42
C SER A 124 -4.72 -5.47 -0.41
N ILE A 125 -4.32 -4.33 0.14
CA ILE A 125 -4.39 -3.03 -0.54
C ILE A 125 -2.99 -2.45 -0.70
N HIS A 126 -2.68 -1.95 -1.90
CA HIS A 126 -1.44 -1.22 -2.15
C HIS A 126 -1.58 -0.21 -3.29
N SER A 127 -0.63 0.71 -3.39
CA SER A 127 -0.50 1.57 -4.57
C SER A 127 0.01 0.76 -5.77
N TRP A 128 -0.33 1.19 -6.98
CA TRP A 128 0.12 0.53 -8.22
C TRP A 128 1.65 0.44 -8.34
N ASP A 129 2.37 1.44 -7.84
CA ASP A 129 3.83 1.52 -7.83
C ASP A 129 4.50 0.78 -6.64
N GLY A 130 3.74 0.45 -5.59
CA GLY A 130 4.12 -0.53 -4.56
C GLY A 130 5.32 -0.17 -3.67
N TYR A 131 5.59 1.11 -3.39
CA TYR A 131 6.77 1.53 -2.64
C TYR A 131 6.81 1.05 -1.17
N HIS A 132 5.65 0.92 -0.52
CA HIS A 132 5.49 0.44 0.85
C HIS A 132 4.94 -1.01 0.88
N LYS A 133 4.95 -1.63 2.07
CA LYS A 133 4.36 -2.97 2.22
C LYS A 133 2.85 -2.88 2.03
N MET A 134 2.28 -3.92 1.42
CA MET A 134 0.83 -4.03 1.24
C MET A 134 0.13 -4.11 2.60
N ASP A 135 -1.05 -3.54 2.66
CA ASP A 135 -1.94 -3.64 3.82
C ASP A 135 -2.75 -4.93 3.69
N TYR A 136 -2.44 -5.95 4.50
CA TYR A 136 -3.22 -7.19 4.51
C TYR A 136 -4.36 -7.10 5.53
N ILE A 137 -5.54 -7.55 5.13
CA ILE A 137 -6.78 -7.34 5.88
C ILE A 137 -7.54 -8.65 5.99
N ASN A 138 -7.87 -9.04 7.22
CA ASN A 138 -8.84 -10.09 7.50
C ASN A 138 -10.26 -9.52 7.37
N THR A 139 -11.01 -10.06 6.41
CA THR A 139 -12.36 -9.60 6.04
C THR A 139 -13.47 -10.50 6.58
N SER A 140 -13.17 -11.48 7.44
CA SER A 140 -14.16 -12.41 8.00
C SER A 140 -15.29 -11.72 8.78
N SER A 141 -15.06 -10.51 9.30
CA SER A 141 -16.08 -9.72 9.99
C SER A 141 -16.92 -8.83 9.06
N ILE A 142 -16.60 -8.78 7.77
CA ILE A 142 -17.28 -7.90 6.81
C ILE A 142 -18.58 -8.56 6.36
N PRO A 143 -19.72 -7.83 6.34
CA PRO A 143 -20.99 -8.36 5.86
C PRO A 143 -20.88 -8.95 4.44
N TYR A 144 -21.61 -10.05 4.20
CA TYR A 144 -21.58 -10.77 2.93
C TYR A 144 -21.84 -9.88 1.71
N SER A 145 -22.78 -8.93 1.83
CA SER A 145 -23.16 -7.97 0.77
C SER A 145 -22.07 -6.96 0.42
N TYR A 146 -21.11 -6.73 1.32
CA TYR A 146 -19.99 -5.81 1.11
C TYR A 146 -18.67 -6.53 0.86
N ASN A 147 -18.68 -7.86 0.84
CA ASN A 147 -17.49 -8.65 0.63
C ASN A 147 -17.03 -8.57 -0.84
N LEU A 148 -15.77 -8.14 -1.06
CA LEU A 148 -15.24 -7.94 -2.41
C LEU A 148 -15.07 -9.24 -3.20
N TYR A 149 -14.81 -10.37 -2.54
CA TYR A 149 -14.72 -11.67 -3.22
C TYR A 149 -16.08 -12.08 -3.78
N ASN A 150 -17.15 -11.90 -3.00
CA ASN A 150 -18.51 -12.18 -3.44
C ASN A 150 -18.93 -11.26 -4.59
N LEU A 151 -18.57 -9.97 -4.50
CA LEU A 151 -18.79 -9.01 -5.58
C LEU A 151 -18.10 -9.46 -6.88
N CYS A 152 -16.83 -9.85 -6.81
CA CYS A 152 -16.08 -10.30 -7.98
C CYS A 152 -16.68 -11.57 -8.60
N ASN A 153 -17.08 -12.54 -7.77
CA ASN A 153 -17.74 -13.76 -8.26
C ASN A 153 -19.10 -13.49 -8.92
N PHE A 154 -19.86 -12.52 -8.40
CA PHE A 154 -21.15 -12.15 -8.95
C PHE A 154 -21.01 -11.52 -10.34
N LEU A 155 -20.01 -10.64 -10.51
CA LEU A 155 -19.77 -9.91 -11.75
C LEU A 155 -19.07 -10.79 -12.80
N ILE A 156 -18.02 -11.50 -12.39
CA ILE A 156 -17.23 -12.40 -13.25
C ILE A 156 -17.40 -13.85 -12.74
N PRO A 157 -18.54 -14.51 -13.03
CA PRO A 157 -18.74 -15.89 -12.66
C PRO A 157 -17.73 -16.79 -13.39
N ARG A 158 -17.25 -17.79 -12.67
CA ARG A 158 -16.27 -18.79 -13.14
C ARG A 158 -16.95 -20.08 -13.52
#